data_AF-A0AAD5NBC5-F1
#
_entry.id   AF-A0AAD5NBC5-F1
#
_cell.length_a   1.000
_cell.length_b   1.000
_cell.length_c   1.000
_cell.angle_alpha   90.00
_cell.angle_beta   90.00
_cell.angle_gamma   90.00
#
_symmetry.space_group_name_H-M   'P 1'
#
loop_
_entity.id
_entity.type
_entity.pdbx_description
1 polymer ?
#
loop_
_entity_poly.entity_id
_entity_poly.type
_entity_poly.pdbx_seq_one_letter_code
_entity_poly.pdbx_strand_id
1 'polypeptide(L)'
;MSQSMRIVPGNNNPQTFTHTTHTSSAPSAPGIHDTLRHGVGVSPYEAKSSVPVSAHPLEARLKNWEATQESLRMETLRRSFGMAEPIRRGMELRIVRNGEWRPMALGGGLPSVHEDILKGRDDMITWEDIYTGDETRGVAGFHDEMEKKLKIQ
;
A
#
# COMPACT_ATOMS: atom_id res chain seq x y z
N MET A 1 -9.01 -20.71 9.36
CA MET A 1 -7.70 -20.82 8.67
C MET A 1 -6.66 -20.08 9.49
N SER A 2 -5.60 -20.76 9.93
CA SER A 2 -4.52 -20.15 10.72
C SER A 2 -3.59 -19.36 9.79
N GLN A 3 -3.33 -18.09 10.09
CA GLN A 3 -2.47 -17.23 9.28
C GLN A 3 -0.99 -17.52 9.59
N SER A 4 -0.13 -17.47 8.57
CA SER A 4 1.31 -17.75 8.71
C SER A 4 1.99 -16.61 9.46
N MET A 5 2.64 -16.89 10.59
CA MET A 5 3.41 -15.94 11.40
C MET A 5 4.77 -15.63 10.76
N ARG A 6 4.77 -14.86 9.68
CA ARG A 6 6.00 -14.50 8.98
C ARG A 6 6.58 -13.21 9.55
N ILE A 7 7.84 -13.26 9.97
CA ILE A 7 8.62 -12.08 10.38
C ILE A 7 8.99 -11.22 9.15
N VAL A 8 8.99 -11.83 7.97
CA VAL A 8 9.46 -11.19 6.75
C VAL A 8 8.46 -11.49 5.62
N PRO A 9 8.15 -10.52 4.73
CA PRO A 9 7.33 -10.77 3.56
C PRO A 9 7.84 -11.97 2.74
N GLY A 10 6.91 -12.72 2.13
CA GLY A 10 7.27 -13.83 1.25
C GLY A 10 8.10 -13.38 0.06
N ASN A 11 8.98 -14.25 -0.41
CA ASN A 11 9.69 -14.03 -1.66
C ASN A 11 8.74 -14.30 -2.84
N ASN A 12 8.31 -13.24 -3.51
CA ASN A 12 7.42 -13.33 -4.68
C ASN A 12 8.17 -13.10 -6.01
N ASN A 13 9.50 -13.16 -5.98
CA ASN A 13 10.30 -12.93 -7.18
C ASN A 13 10.26 -14.16 -8.09
N PRO A 14 10.05 -13.98 -9.41
CA PRO A 14 10.12 -15.08 -10.36
C PRO A 14 11.53 -15.67 -10.38
N GLN A 15 11.65 -16.95 -10.03
CA GLN A 15 12.92 -17.70 -10.07
C GLN A 15 13.21 -18.27 -11.47
N THR A 16 12.18 -18.30 -12.31
CA THR A 16 12.25 -18.81 -13.68
C THR A 16 11.56 -17.82 -14.59
N PHE A 17 12.23 -17.45 -15.67
CA PHE A 17 11.67 -16.64 -16.74
C PHE A 17 11.32 -17.54 -17.92
N THR A 18 10.05 -17.50 -18.34
CA THR A 18 9.57 -18.25 -19.51
C THR A 18 8.91 -17.27 -20.47
N HIS A 19 9.51 -17.07 -21.64
CA HIS A 19 8.93 -16.21 -22.69
C HIS A 19 7.66 -16.83 -23.33
N THR A 20 7.38 -18.11 -23.08
CA THR A 20 6.30 -18.86 -23.75
C THR A 20 4.99 -18.99 -22.97
N THR A 21 4.89 -18.46 -21.74
CA THR A 21 3.66 -18.58 -20.92
C THR A 21 2.48 -17.77 -21.47
N HIS A 22 2.73 -16.79 -22.33
CA HIS A 22 1.70 -16.10 -23.11
C HIS A 22 2.26 -15.80 -24.49
N THR A 23 1.80 -16.52 -25.52
CA THR A 23 2.21 -16.25 -26.90
C THR A 23 1.22 -15.27 -27.50
N SER A 24 1.55 -13.97 -27.51
CA SER A 24 0.89 -13.02 -28.40
C SER A 24 1.41 -13.16 -29.83
N SER A 25 2.22 -14.19 -30.11
CA SER A 25 2.86 -14.37 -31.40
C SER A 25 1.94 -14.96 -32.46
N ALA A 26 2.14 -14.57 -33.71
CA ALA A 26 1.36 -15.10 -34.82
C ALA A 26 1.55 -16.62 -34.95
N PRO A 27 0.49 -17.42 -35.20
CA PRO A 27 0.60 -18.87 -35.37
C PRO A 27 1.57 -19.29 -36.49
N SER A 28 1.73 -18.43 -37.49
CA SER A 28 2.62 -18.64 -38.64
C SER A 28 4.06 -18.16 -38.40
N ALA A 29 4.30 -17.35 -37.37
CA ALA A 29 5.63 -16.82 -37.05
C ALA A 29 5.83 -16.79 -35.52
N PRO A 30 6.17 -17.95 -34.92
CA PRO A 30 6.43 -18.05 -33.49
C PRO A 30 7.51 -17.06 -33.06
N GLY A 31 7.23 -16.25 -32.04
CA GLY A 31 8.15 -15.23 -31.51
C GLY A 31 7.91 -13.80 -32.01
N ILE A 32 7.07 -13.56 -33.03
CA ILE A 32 6.71 -12.21 -33.48
C ILE A 32 5.30 -11.86 -33.00
N HIS A 33 5.15 -10.77 -32.24
CA HIS A 33 3.85 -10.28 -31.75
C HIS A 33 2.84 -10.05 -32.88
N ASP A 34 1.67 -10.69 -32.80
CA ASP A 34 0.56 -10.54 -33.73
C ASP A 34 -0.22 -9.26 -33.41
N THR A 35 0.17 -8.17 -34.08
CA THR A 35 -0.47 -6.86 -33.92
C THR A 35 -1.91 -6.80 -34.45
N LEU A 36 -2.33 -7.75 -35.31
CA LEU A 36 -3.69 -7.78 -35.85
C LEU A 36 -4.66 -8.39 -34.85
N ARG A 37 -4.23 -9.39 -34.08
CA ARG A 37 -5.06 -10.02 -33.05
C ARG A 37 -4.97 -9.34 -31.69
N HIS A 38 -3.80 -8.80 -31.35
CA HIS A 38 -3.53 -8.25 -30.02
C HIS A 38 -3.38 -6.72 -29.99
N GLY A 39 -3.35 -6.05 -31.14
CA GLY A 39 -3.18 -4.59 -31.24
C GLY A 39 -1.72 -4.15 -31.16
N VAL A 40 -1.49 -2.83 -31.22
CA VAL A 40 -0.14 -2.20 -31.20
C VAL A 40 0.28 -1.71 -29.81
N GLY A 41 -0.44 -2.10 -28.75
CA GLY A 41 -0.14 -1.70 -27.38
C GLY A 41 -0.53 -2.78 -26.38
N VAL A 42 -0.22 -2.54 -25.10
CA VAL A 42 -0.56 -3.44 -23.98
C VAL A 42 -2.05 -3.75 -23.99
N SER A 43 -2.40 -4.97 -24.39
CA SER A 43 -3.78 -5.45 -24.39
C SER A 43 -4.27 -5.64 -22.95
N PRO A 44 -5.57 -5.46 -22.64
CA PRO A 44 -6.14 -5.80 -21.32
C PRO A 44 -5.90 -7.26 -20.90
N TYR A 45 -5.65 -8.16 -21.85
CA TYR A 45 -5.24 -9.55 -21.60
C TYR A 45 -3.78 -9.67 -21.16
N GLU A 46 -2.94 -8.75 -21.63
CA GLU A 46 -1.50 -8.67 -21.33
C GLU A 46 -1.24 -7.91 -20.01
N ALA A 47 -2.08 -6.92 -19.67
CA ALA A 47 -1.99 -6.15 -18.42
C ALA A 47 -2.16 -7.00 -17.14
N LYS A 48 -2.80 -8.18 -17.23
CA LYS A 48 -2.93 -9.12 -16.11
C LYS A 48 -1.73 -10.06 -15.96
N SER A 49 -0.93 -10.25 -17.01
CA SER A 49 0.25 -11.13 -17.01
C SER A 49 1.58 -10.36 -17.06
N SER A 50 1.55 -9.06 -17.35
CA SER A 50 2.72 -8.18 -17.37
C SER A 50 3.13 -7.77 -15.96
N VAL A 51 3.52 -8.75 -15.13
CA VAL A 51 4.46 -8.43 -14.06
C VAL A 51 5.72 -7.92 -14.77
N PRO A 52 6.14 -6.66 -14.55
CA PRO A 52 7.28 -6.10 -15.25
C PRO A 52 8.49 -7.00 -15.00
N VAL A 53 9.10 -7.48 -16.10
CA VAL A 53 10.25 -8.40 -16.09
C VAL A 53 11.46 -7.78 -15.38
N SER A 54 11.48 -6.45 -15.25
CA SER A 54 12.55 -5.64 -14.66
C SER A 54 12.30 -5.20 -13.21
N ALA A 55 11.30 -5.72 -12.51
CA ALA A 55 11.07 -5.34 -11.11
C ALA A 55 12.24 -5.78 -10.21
N HIS A 56 12.68 -4.90 -9.32
CA HIS A 56 13.77 -5.21 -8.40
C HIS A 56 13.30 -6.27 -7.38
N PRO A 57 14.09 -7.31 -7.06
CA PRO A 57 13.64 -8.39 -6.18
C PRO A 57 13.27 -7.94 -4.75
N LEU A 58 13.76 -6.78 -4.32
CA LEU A 58 13.38 -6.22 -3.01
C LEU A 58 12.14 -5.32 -3.05
N GLU A 59 11.67 -4.89 -4.22
CA GLU A 59 10.56 -3.94 -4.33
C GLU A 59 9.29 -4.50 -3.69
N ALA A 60 8.91 -5.73 -4.07
CA ALA A 60 7.76 -6.41 -3.49
C ALA A 60 7.92 -6.64 -1.97
N ARG A 61 9.15 -6.82 -1.48
CA ARG A 61 9.42 -7.03 -0.07
C ARG A 61 9.31 -5.74 0.73
N LEU A 62 9.88 -4.64 0.23
CA LEU A 62 9.79 -3.33 0.85
C LEU A 62 8.34 -2.86 0.91
N LYS A 63 7.60 -3.01 -0.20
CA LYS A 63 6.18 -2.64 -0.27
C LYS A 63 5.29 -3.38 0.74
N ASN A 64 5.61 -4.63 1.04
CA ASN A 64 4.81 -5.49 1.91
C ASN A 64 5.35 -5.59 3.35
N TRP A 65 6.44 -4.89 3.66
CA TRP A 65 7.12 -5.01 4.96
C TRP A 65 6.20 -4.65 6.11
N GLU A 66 5.63 -3.44 6.08
CA GLU A 66 4.76 -2.92 7.13
C GLU A 66 3.51 -3.78 7.32
N ALA A 67 2.83 -4.12 6.21
CA ALA A 67 1.66 -4.99 6.25
C ALA A 67 1.97 -6.37 6.85
N THR A 68 3.17 -6.91 6.60
CA THR A 68 3.58 -8.19 7.16
C THR A 68 3.83 -8.07 8.67
N GLN A 69 4.52 -7.02 9.13
CA GLN A 69 4.72 -6.76 10.57
C GLN A 69 3.39 -6.59 11.30
N GLU A 70 2.47 -5.80 10.73
CA GLU A 70 1.14 -5.58 11.30
C GLU A 70 0.37 -6.91 11.38
N SER A 71 0.39 -7.72 10.32
CA SER A 71 -0.28 -9.03 10.31
C SER A 71 0.27 -9.97 11.37
N LEU A 72 1.59 -9.97 11.59
CA LEU A 72 2.25 -10.76 12.62
C LEU A 72 1.86 -10.29 14.02
N ARG A 73 1.82 -8.97 14.25
CA ARG A 73 1.38 -8.38 15.52
C ARG A 73 -0.07 -8.76 15.82
N MET A 74 -0.98 -8.57 14.87
CA MET A 74 -2.40 -8.90 15.06
C MET A 74 -2.63 -10.40 15.29
N GLU A 75 -1.92 -11.27 14.57
CA GLU A 75 -2.01 -12.71 14.81
C GLU A 75 -1.41 -13.12 16.16
N THR A 76 -0.33 -12.48 16.60
CA THR A 76 0.24 -12.69 17.94
C THR A 76 -0.77 -12.34 19.03
N LEU A 77 -1.40 -11.17 18.91
CA LEU A 77 -2.41 -10.71 19.86
C LEU A 77 -3.64 -11.63 19.84
N ARG A 78 -4.06 -12.09 18.66
CA ARG A 78 -5.14 -13.08 18.53
C ARG A 78 -4.84 -14.37 19.29
N ARG A 79 -3.59 -14.85 19.24
CA ARG A 79 -3.16 -16.09 19.90
C ARG A 79 -3.04 -15.93 21.41
N SER A 80 -2.54 -14.79 21.88
CA SER A 80 -2.35 -14.51 23.31
C SER A 80 -3.64 -14.11 24.03
N PHE A 81 -4.50 -13.32 23.39
CA PHE A 81 -5.65 -12.67 24.02
C PHE A 81 -6.99 -13.02 23.37
N GLY A 82 -6.99 -13.83 22.30
CA GLY A 82 -8.19 -14.21 21.57
C GLY A 82 -8.63 -13.20 20.50
N MET A 83 -9.73 -13.51 19.82
CA MET A 83 -10.20 -12.72 18.65
C MET A 83 -10.66 -11.30 18.99
N ALA A 84 -11.01 -11.01 20.24
CA ALA A 84 -11.49 -9.69 20.64
C ALA A 84 -10.41 -8.61 20.51
N GLU A 85 -9.14 -8.96 20.71
CA GLU A 85 -8.04 -7.98 20.75
C GLU A 85 -7.79 -7.35 19.37
N PRO A 86 -7.60 -8.11 18.26
CA PRO A 86 -7.38 -7.50 16.95
C PRO A 86 -8.59 -6.67 16.48
N ILE A 87 -9.81 -7.08 16.85
CA ILE A 87 -11.04 -6.34 16.52
C ILE A 87 -11.04 -5.00 17.25
N ARG A 88 -10.73 -5.00 18.55
CA ARG A 88 -10.63 -3.78 19.34
C ARG A 88 -9.57 -2.84 18.79
N ARG A 89 -8.37 -3.36 18.47
CA ARG A 89 -7.29 -2.56 17.85
C ARG A 89 -7.72 -1.93 16.53
N GLY A 90 -8.39 -2.70 15.66
CA GLY A 90 -8.93 -2.17 14.42
C GLY A 90 -10.00 -1.09 14.62
N MET A 91 -10.84 -1.22 15.65
CA MET A 91 -11.81 -0.19 16.03
C MET A 91 -11.14 1.08 16.57
N GLU A 92 -10.14 0.94 17.44
CA GLU A 92 -9.35 2.06 17.99
C GLU A 92 -8.67 2.84 16.85
N LEU A 93 -7.98 2.13 15.94
CA LEU A 93 -7.32 2.73 14.78
C LEU A 93 -8.32 3.47 13.87
N ARG A 94 -9.52 2.91 13.67
CA ARG A 94 -10.59 3.54 12.89
C ARG A 94 -11.11 4.81 13.56
N ILE A 95 -11.30 4.80 14.87
CA ILE A 95 -11.77 5.98 15.63
C ILE A 95 -10.75 7.10 15.51
N VAL A 96 -9.47 6.77 15.70
CA VAL A 96 -8.33 7.70 15.58
C VAL A 96 -8.31 8.35 14.19
N ARG A 97 -8.29 7.55 13.12
CA ARG A 97 -8.31 8.07 11.74
C ARG A 97 -9.51 8.96 11.41
N ASN A 98 -10.68 8.68 11.99
CA ASN A 98 -11.88 9.47 11.75
C ASN A 98 -11.95 10.74 12.62
N GLY A 99 -11.33 10.72 13.80
CA GLY A 99 -11.33 11.84 14.74
C GLY A 99 -10.24 12.88 14.47
N GLU A 100 -9.20 12.49 13.74
CA GLU A 100 -8.01 13.30 13.50
C GLU A 100 -8.14 14.17 12.27
N TRP A 101 -8.94 15.21 12.41
CA TRP A 101 -8.87 16.31 11.47
C TRP A 101 -8.03 17.44 12.06
N ARG A 102 -7.06 17.91 11.29
CA ARG A 102 -6.22 19.07 11.61
C ARG A 102 -6.17 19.98 10.37
N PRO A 103 -6.35 21.30 10.52
CA PRO A 103 -6.19 22.24 9.40
C PRO A 103 -4.77 22.17 8.83
N MET A 104 -4.59 22.39 7.53
CA MET A 104 -3.24 22.37 6.91
C MET A 104 -2.30 23.39 7.57
N ALA A 105 -2.82 24.56 7.93
CA ALA A 105 -2.07 25.59 8.66
C ALA A 105 -1.48 25.13 10.01
N LEU A 106 -2.03 24.07 10.62
CA LEU A 106 -1.56 23.48 11.88
C LEU A 106 -0.85 22.13 11.67
N GLY A 107 -0.32 21.88 10.47
CA GLY A 107 0.30 20.61 10.11
C GLY A 107 -0.71 19.53 9.73
N GLY A 108 -1.83 19.92 9.10
CA GLY A 108 -2.73 18.98 8.46
C GLY A 108 -1.99 18.13 7.43
N GLY A 109 -2.30 16.84 7.38
CA GLY A 109 -1.62 15.88 6.49
C GLY A 109 -0.36 15.24 7.08
N LEU A 110 0.12 15.69 8.25
CA LEU A 110 1.18 14.98 8.98
C LEU A 110 0.64 13.68 9.63
N PRO A 111 1.50 12.67 9.84
CA PRO A 111 1.14 11.47 10.61
C PRO A 111 0.61 11.83 11.98
N SER A 112 -0.39 11.08 12.46
CA SER A 112 -0.85 11.24 13.83
C SER A 112 -0.03 10.39 14.79
N VAL A 113 0.41 11.02 15.87
CA VAL A 113 1.03 10.36 17.02
C VAL A 113 0.15 9.26 17.59
N HIS A 114 -1.18 9.44 17.63
CA HIS A 114 -2.07 8.40 18.15
C HIS A 114 -2.15 7.19 17.21
N GLU A 115 -2.13 7.45 15.89
CA GLU A 115 -2.07 6.37 14.90
C GLU A 115 -0.73 5.62 15.01
N ASP A 116 0.37 6.34 15.19
CA ASP A 116 1.70 5.75 15.35
C ASP A 116 1.81 4.90 16.62
N ILE A 117 1.27 5.34 17.76
CA ILE A 117 1.22 4.54 18.99
C ILE A 117 0.43 3.23 18.77
N LEU A 118 -0.71 3.30 18.07
CA LEU A 118 -1.53 2.11 17.83
C LEU A 118 -0.84 1.12 16.88
N LYS A 119 -0.08 1.62 15.91
CA LYS A 119 0.76 0.82 15.01
C LYS A 119 2.05 0.33 15.69
N GLY A 120 2.49 0.98 16.77
CA GLY A 120 3.79 0.74 17.42
C GLY A 120 4.95 1.30 16.60
N ARG A 121 4.76 2.48 16.01
CA ARG A 121 5.73 3.24 15.19
C ARG A 121 6.16 4.54 15.88
N ASP A 122 5.79 4.73 17.14
CA ASP A 122 6.05 5.94 17.92
C ASP A 122 7.53 6.15 18.29
N ASP A 123 8.35 5.11 18.16
CA ASP A 123 9.78 5.11 18.45
C ASP A 123 10.68 5.29 17.22
N MET A 124 10.09 5.37 16.02
CA MET A 124 10.84 5.46 14.76
C MET A 124 10.41 6.65 13.92
N ILE A 125 11.36 7.16 13.13
CA ILE A 125 11.14 8.23 12.15
C ILE A 125 11.73 7.81 10.82
N THR A 126 10.94 7.93 9.75
CA THR A 126 11.36 7.60 8.39
C THR A 126 11.44 8.86 7.52
N TRP A 127 11.98 8.73 6.31
CA TRP A 127 12.13 9.89 5.44
C TRP A 127 10.78 10.45 4.99
N GLU A 128 9.77 9.59 4.86
CA GLU A 128 8.39 9.94 4.51
C GLU A 128 7.72 10.83 5.58
N ASP A 129 8.16 10.73 6.85
CA ASP A 129 7.65 11.57 7.93
C ASP A 129 8.19 13.02 7.86
N ILE A 130 9.38 13.19 7.27
CA ILE A 130 10.06 14.48 7.14
C ILE A 130 9.69 15.16 5.83
N TYR A 131 9.64 14.39 4.75
CA TYR A 131 9.38 14.87 3.39
C TYR A 131 8.05 14.32 2.88
N THR A 132 6.98 15.04 3.23
CA THR A 132 5.61 14.64 2.91
C THR A 132 5.18 15.01 1.48
N GLY A 133 6.03 15.69 0.71
CA GLY A 133 5.76 16.09 -0.68
C GLY A 133 4.82 17.28 -0.82
N ASP A 134 4.51 17.96 0.28
CA ASP A 134 3.63 19.13 0.31
C ASP A 134 4.40 20.46 0.30
N GLU A 135 5.73 20.44 0.13
CA GLU A 135 6.58 21.63 0.23
C GLU A 135 6.25 22.69 -0.83
N THR A 136 5.71 22.26 -1.97
CA THR A 136 5.33 23.15 -3.09
C THR A 136 3.84 23.48 -3.14
N ARG A 137 3.02 22.94 -2.24
CA ARG A 137 1.56 23.15 -2.28
C ARG A 137 1.19 24.46 -1.61
N GLY A 138 0.34 25.24 -2.25
CA GLY A 138 -0.24 26.43 -1.62
C GLY A 138 -1.10 26.03 -0.42
N VAL A 139 -0.79 26.59 0.75
CA VAL A 139 -1.58 26.38 1.98
C VAL A 139 -2.94 27.03 1.79
N ALA A 140 -4.02 26.22 1.82
CA ALA A 140 -5.38 26.76 1.79
C ALA A 140 -5.66 27.56 3.07
N GLY A 141 -6.50 28.59 2.98
CA GLY A 141 -6.87 29.39 4.14
C GLY A 141 -7.62 28.54 5.18
N PHE A 142 -7.28 28.72 6.46
CA PHE A 142 -7.96 28.02 7.57
C PHE A 142 -9.49 28.16 7.51
N HIS A 143 -9.97 29.34 7.13
CA HIS A 143 -11.41 29.62 6.99
C HIS A 143 -12.06 28.79 5.88
N ASP A 144 -11.45 28.72 4.70
CA ASP A 144 -11.96 27.94 3.56
C ASP A 144 -12.03 26.43 3.90
N GLU A 145 -11.03 25.91 4.62
CA GLU A 145 -11.02 24.52 5.09
C GLU A 145 -12.14 24.23 6.08
N MET A 146 -12.37 25.16 7.02
CA MET A 146 -13.43 25.05 8.03
C MET A 146 -14.81 25.11 7.40
N GLU A 147 -15.04 26.02 6.47
CA GLU A 147 -16.30 26.16 5.74
C GLU A 147 -16.62 24.89 4.93
N LYS A 148 -15.62 24.33 4.24
CA LYS A 148 -15.73 23.05 3.52
C LYS A 148 -16.04 21.88 4.46
N LYS A 149 -15.37 21.82 5.62
CA LYS A 149 -15.59 20.75 6.60
C LYS A 149 -16.98 20.82 7.23
N LEU A 150 -17.43 22.02 7.56
CA LEU A 150 -18.72 22.27 8.20
C LEU A 150 -19.89 22.33 7.21
N LYS A 151 -19.61 22.29 5.90
CA LYS A 151 -20.60 22.37 4.82
C LYS A 151 -21.45 23.66 4.90
N ILE A 152 -20.77 24.77 5.13
CA ILE A 152 -21.42 26.09 5.29
C ILE A 152 -21.62 26.79 3.94
N GLN A 153 -20.86 26.40 2.90
CA GLN A 153 -21.05 26.84 1.51
C GLN A 153 -21.78 25.79 0.67
#